data_AF-A0AAE5H9Y4-F1
#
_entry.id   AF-A0AAE5H9Y4-F1
#
_cell.length_a   1.000
_cell.length_b   1.000
_cell.length_c   1.000
_cell.angle_alpha   90.00
_cell.angle_beta   90.00
_cell.angle_gamma   90.00
#
_symmetry.space_group_name_H-M   'P 1'
#
loop_
_entity.id
_entity.type
_entity.pdbx_description
1 polymer ?
#
loop_
_entity_poly.entity_id
_entity_poly.type
_entity_poly.pdbx_seq_one_letter_code
_entity_poly.pdbx_strand_id
1 'polypeptide(L)'
;MSLEELASDIELTDEQCPRSVAVVDSGTTSLRSVLHAHRDALLCDPDTAASIVRAAIAGQSVETIAMNESTVRIIIKATLHRCGVRTVQPLSEAEYQLLQGWIRGDRQWVEIKMLVDAPREELELARYTVTHPPVPEIKAVVTRLQTNDNVWNSGPKRPVG
;
A
#
# COMPACT_ATOMS: atom_id res chain seq x y z
N MET A 1 -4.52 23.39 -10.91
CA MET A 1 -3.55 22.73 -10.03
C MET A 1 -3.87 21.26 -10.06
N SER A 2 -3.19 20.53 -10.95
CA SER A 2 -3.32 19.09 -11.09
C SER A 2 -2.30 18.38 -10.18
N LEU A 3 -2.58 17.12 -9.83
CA LEU A 3 -1.73 16.33 -8.93
C LEU A 3 -0.36 15.98 -9.55
N GLU A 4 -0.14 16.29 -10.82
CA GLU A 4 1.16 16.12 -11.49
C GLU A 4 2.20 17.17 -11.04
N GLU A 5 1.78 18.33 -10.53
CA GLU A 5 2.69 19.44 -10.15
C GLU A 5 3.27 19.29 -8.73
N LEU A 6 2.82 18.32 -7.92
CA LEU A 6 3.24 18.14 -6.53
C LEU A 6 4.39 17.12 -6.33
N ALA A 7 4.92 16.56 -7.42
CA ALA A 7 6.00 15.57 -7.38
C ALA A 7 7.41 16.19 -7.46
N SER A 8 7.53 17.51 -7.57
CA SER A 8 8.81 18.17 -7.90
C SER A 8 9.60 18.73 -6.73
N ASP A 9 9.18 18.54 -5.47
CA ASP A 9 9.84 19.22 -4.34
C ASP A 9 9.93 18.39 -3.05
N ILE A 10 10.18 17.08 -3.17
CA ILE A 10 10.53 16.24 -2.01
C ILE A 10 12.03 15.94 -2.09
N GLU A 11 12.85 16.85 -1.57
CA GLU A 11 14.22 16.55 -1.19
C GLU A 11 14.21 15.63 0.04
N LEU A 12 14.40 14.33 -0.19
CA LEU A 12 14.58 13.34 0.87
C LEU A 12 15.94 13.57 1.54
N THR A 13 15.94 14.13 2.74
CA THR A 13 17.10 14.12 3.62
C THR A 13 17.36 12.69 4.13
N ASP A 14 18.49 12.14 3.72
CA ASP A 14 18.99 10.80 4.03
C ASP A 14 19.51 10.73 5.47
N GLU A 15 18.70 10.20 6.40
CA GLU A 15 19.19 9.69 7.68
C GLU A 15 19.11 8.16 7.68
N GLN A 16 20.19 7.52 7.26
CA GLN A 16 20.33 6.07 7.32
C GLN A 16 20.59 5.58 8.75
N CYS A 17 19.60 4.90 9.33
CA CYS A 17 19.81 4.06 10.50
C CYS A 17 20.15 2.62 10.06
N PRO A 18 21.33 2.07 10.43
CA PRO A 18 21.68 0.71 10.10
C PRO A 18 21.07 -0.25 11.12
N ARG A 19 19.96 -0.90 10.77
CA ARG A 19 19.60 -2.20 11.35
C ARG A 19 19.23 -3.18 10.24
N SER A 20 20.19 -4.05 9.99
CA SER A 20 20.17 -5.23 9.15
C SER A 20 18.97 -6.15 9.40
N VAL A 21 18.32 -6.61 8.33
CA VAL A 21 18.30 -8.04 7.94
C VAL A 21 18.18 -8.07 6.42
N ALA A 22 19.22 -8.53 5.74
CA ALA A 22 19.10 -8.95 4.36
C ALA A 22 18.22 -10.21 4.35
N VAL A 23 16.91 -10.03 4.15
CA VAL A 23 16.04 -11.13 3.75
C VAL A 23 16.54 -11.55 2.38
N VAL A 24 17.38 -12.59 2.36
CA VAL A 24 17.83 -13.24 1.14
C VAL A 24 16.59 -13.86 0.51
N ASP A 25 16.08 -13.15 -0.48
CA ASP A 25 14.98 -13.59 -1.32
C ASP A 25 15.51 -14.71 -2.22
N SER A 26 15.39 -15.95 -1.75
CA SER A 26 15.86 -17.15 -2.46
C SER A 26 14.84 -17.70 -3.47
N GLY A 27 13.83 -16.92 -3.84
CA GLY A 27 12.89 -17.22 -4.92
C GLY A 27 13.36 -16.67 -6.27
N THR A 28 13.03 -17.37 -7.35
CA THR A 28 13.42 -17.07 -8.75
C THR A 28 13.02 -15.67 -9.27
N THR A 29 12.31 -14.85 -8.50
CA THR A 29 12.16 -13.41 -8.77
C THR A 29 11.96 -12.67 -7.46
N SER A 30 12.89 -11.76 -7.14
CA SER A 30 12.83 -11.02 -5.89
C SER A 30 11.76 -9.92 -5.90
N LEU A 31 11.20 -9.58 -4.75
CA LEU A 31 10.22 -8.47 -4.61
C LEU A 31 10.75 -7.18 -5.25
N ARG A 32 12.04 -6.88 -5.01
CA ARG A 32 12.72 -5.70 -5.56
C ARG A 32 12.78 -5.75 -7.09
N SER A 33 13.10 -6.90 -7.68
CA SER A 33 13.12 -7.09 -9.13
C SER A 33 11.75 -6.82 -9.76
N VAL A 34 10.68 -7.37 -9.17
CA VAL A 34 9.32 -7.13 -9.67
C VAL A 34 8.90 -5.67 -9.51
N LEU A 35 9.24 -5.02 -8.39
CA LEU A 35 8.93 -3.60 -8.21
C LEU A 35 9.64 -2.71 -9.24
N HIS A 36 10.91 -2.98 -9.57
CA HIS A 36 11.61 -2.25 -10.62
C HIS A 36 10.99 -2.45 -12.01
N ALA A 37 10.55 -3.67 -12.33
CA ALA A 37 9.87 -3.96 -13.59
C ALA A 37 8.54 -3.20 -13.74
N HIS A 38 7.92 -2.82 -12.62
CA HIS A 38 6.64 -2.11 -12.55
C HIS A 38 6.76 -0.72 -11.91
N ARG A 39 7.92 -0.07 -12.01
CA ARG A 39 8.16 1.25 -11.35
C ARG A 39 7.11 2.30 -11.73
N ASP A 40 6.63 2.29 -12.98
CA ASP A 40 5.69 3.28 -13.51
C ASP A 40 4.27 3.11 -12.91
N ALA A 41 4.03 1.99 -12.20
CA ALA A 41 2.79 1.72 -11.47
C ALA A 41 2.86 2.10 -9.98
N LEU A 42 3.99 2.63 -9.51
CA LEU A 42 4.26 3.00 -8.13
C LEU A 42 4.24 4.53 -7.96
N LEU A 43 3.88 4.99 -6.77
CA LEU A 43 3.90 6.41 -6.41
C LEU A 43 5.23 6.85 -5.79
N CYS A 44 6.13 5.90 -5.51
CA CYS A 44 7.45 6.13 -4.95
C CYS A 44 8.46 5.21 -5.62
N ASP A 45 9.74 5.45 -5.36
CA ASP A 45 10.83 4.59 -5.85
C ASP A 45 10.59 3.12 -5.45
N PRO A 46 10.84 2.14 -6.35
CA PRO A 46 10.82 0.71 -6.06
C PRO A 46 11.49 0.28 -4.74
N ASP A 47 12.60 0.89 -4.35
CA ASP A 47 13.31 0.58 -3.11
C ASP A 47 12.56 1.03 -1.85
N THR A 48 11.96 2.22 -1.92
CA THR A 48 11.08 2.75 -0.89
C THR A 48 9.82 1.88 -0.78
N ALA A 49 9.22 1.52 -1.91
CA ALA A 49 8.07 0.61 -1.95
C ALA A 49 8.40 -0.76 -1.34
N ALA A 50 9.57 -1.32 -1.64
CA ALA A 50 10.01 -2.59 -1.07
C ALA A 50 10.15 -2.52 0.46
N SER A 51 10.65 -1.40 0.97
CA SER A 51 10.81 -1.15 2.41
C SER A 51 9.46 -1.04 3.11
N ILE A 52 8.53 -0.27 2.53
CA ILE A 52 7.15 -0.13 3.01
C ILE A 52 6.44 -1.50 3.06
N VAL A 53 6.54 -2.29 1.99
CA VAL A 53 5.90 -3.61 1.92
C VAL A 53 6.47 -4.55 2.97
N ARG A 54 7.80 -4.60 3.13
CA ARG A 54 8.44 -5.44 4.17
C ARG A 54 8.02 -5.04 5.57
N ALA A 55 8.01 -3.74 5.87
CA ALA A 55 7.56 -3.20 7.16
C ALA A 55 6.11 -3.62 7.45
N ALA A 56 5.21 -3.49 6.46
CA ALA A 56 3.81 -3.88 6.61
C ALA A 56 3.62 -5.39 6.77
N ILE A 57 4.36 -6.23 6.02
CA ILE A 57 4.33 -7.69 6.18
C ILE A 57 4.85 -8.11 7.57
N ALA A 58 5.88 -7.41 8.08
CA ALA A 58 6.39 -7.60 9.44
C ALA A 58 5.43 -7.10 10.54
N GLY A 59 4.26 -6.57 10.18
CA GLY A 59 3.21 -6.15 11.11
C GLY A 59 3.37 -4.73 11.65
N GLN A 60 4.27 -3.91 11.08
CA GLN A 60 4.34 -2.48 11.45
C GLN A 60 3.11 -1.74 10.91
N SER A 61 2.55 -0.84 11.73
CA SER A 61 1.42 -0.02 11.30
C SER A 61 1.86 1.08 10.34
N VAL A 62 0.92 1.54 9.51
CA VAL A 62 1.17 2.66 8.59
C VAL A 62 1.55 3.91 9.37
N GLU A 63 0.96 4.11 10.55
CA GLU A 63 1.23 5.22 11.46
C GLU A 63 2.70 5.24 11.91
N THR A 64 3.26 4.06 12.20
CA THR A 64 4.67 3.91 12.57
C THR A 64 5.60 4.22 11.40
N ILE A 65 5.21 3.85 10.17
CA ILE A 65 6.02 4.09 8.97
C ILE A 65 5.94 5.57 8.54
N ALA A 66 4.78 6.22 8.71
CA ALA A 66 4.50 7.56 8.19
C ALA A 66 4.97 8.72 9.07
N MET A 67 5.50 8.46 10.28
CA MET A 67 5.94 9.49 11.24
C MET A 67 4.94 10.65 11.44
N ASN A 68 3.63 10.35 11.43
CA ASN A 68 2.50 11.29 11.53
C ASN A 68 2.28 12.26 10.37
N GLU A 69 2.97 12.12 9.24
CA GLU A 69 2.69 12.96 8.06
C GLU A 69 1.56 12.36 7.21
N SER A 70 0.49 13.15 7.01
CA SER A 70 -0.71 12.71 6.29
C SER A 70 -0.43 12.37 4.81
N THR A 71 0.43 13.13 4.15
CA THR A 71 0.85 12.88 2.76
C THR A 71 1.58 11.54 2.65
N VAL A 72 2.54 11.30 3.53
CA VAL A 72 3.30 10.05 3.59
C VAL A 72 2.37 8.86 3.87
N ARG A 73 1.37 9.04 4.74
CA ARG A 73 0.34 8.02 5.00
C ARG A 73 -0.42 7.62 3.73
N ILE A 74 -0.83 8.59 2.90
CA ILE A 74 -1.54 8.32 1.64
C ILE A 74 -0.63 7.55 0.68
N ILE A 75 0.61 7.98 0.51
CA ILE A 75 1.59 7.32 -0.38
C ILE A 75 1.81 5.87 0.09
N ILE A 76 1.98 5.64 1.39
CA ILE A 76 2.14 4.30 1.95
C ILE A 76 0.89 3.45 1.67
N LYS A 77 -0.31 3.94 2.01
CA LYS A 77 -1.56 3.19 1.80
C LYS A 77 -1.77 2.86 0.32
N ALA A 78 -1.53 3.82 -0.57
CA ALA A 78 -1.65 3.63 -2.01
C ALA A 78 -0.60 2.65 -2.56
N THR A 79 0.64 2.71 -2.07
CA THR A 79 1.72 1.77 -2.41
C THR A 79 1.36 0.35 -1.98
N LEU A 80 0.92 0.19 -0.73
CA LEU A 80 0.48 -1.10 -0.20
C LEU A 80 -0.70 -1.68 -0.99
N HIS A 81 -1.67 -0.83 -1.37
CA HIS A 81 -2.78 -1.21 -2.25
C HIS A 81 -2.28 -1.70 -3.62
N ARG A 82 -1.39 -0.96 -4.30
CA ARG A 82 -0.80 -1.37 -5.59
C ARG A 82 -0.07 -2.70 -5.48
N CYS A 83 0.58 -2.95 -4.34
CA CYS A 83 1.28 -4.20 -4.04
C CYS A 83 0.35 -5.34 -3.59
N GLY A 84 -0.95 -5.09 -3.43
CA GLY A 84 -1.94 -6.10 -3.02
C GLY A 84 -1.88 -6.47 -1.54
N VAL A 85 -1.19 -5.67 -0.71
CA VAL A 85 -1.24 -5.82 0.75
C VAL A 85 -2.62 -5.33 1.21
N ARG A 86 -3.34 -6.17 1.95
CA ARG A 86 -4.64 -5.77 2.51
C ARG A 86 -4.43 -4.71 3.59
N THR A 87 -4.63 -3.45 3.25
CA THR A 87 -4.66 -2.34 4.21
C THR A 87 -6.06 -2.15 4.78
N VAL A 88 -6.17 -1.33 5.83
CA VAL A 88 -7.46 -0.83 6.29
C VAL A 88 -8.14 -0.11 5.12
N GLN A 89 -9.35 -0.55 4.78
CA GLN A 89 -10.18 0.14 3.81
C GLN A 89 -10.58 1.50 4.40
N PRO A 90 -10.32 2.62 3.71
CA PRO A 90 -10.59 3.96 4.24
C PRO A 90 -12.08 4.26 4.39
N LEU A 91 -12.94 3.50 3.71
CA LEU A 91 -14.38 3.70 3.71
C LEU A 91 -15.09 2.41 4.09
N SER A 92 -16.32 2.55 4.58
CA SER A 92 -17.24 1.43 4.79
C SER A 92 -17.66 0.79 3.46
N GLU A 93 -18.17 -0.44 3.53
CA GLU A 93 -18.68 -1.16 2.36
C GLU A 93 -19.81 -0.37 1.66
N ALA A 94 -20.69 0.27 2.43
CA ALA A 94 -21.79 1.07 1.89
C ALA A 94 -21.28 2.25 1.05
N GLU A 95 -20.24 2.93 1.53
CA GLU A 95 -19.60 4.05 0.82
C GLU A 95 -18.82 3.56 -0.41
N TYR A 96 -18.21 2.36 -0.36
CA TYR A 96 -17.62 1.73 -1.53
C TYR A 96 -18.65 1.40 -2.62
N GLN A 97 -19.89 1.04 -2.27
CA GLN A 97 -20.94 0.85 -3.27
C GLN A 97 -21.32 2.16 -3.98
N LEU A 98 -21.21 3.31 -3.30
CA LEU A 98 -21.39 4.62 -3.95
C LEU A 98 -20.28 4.87 -4.99
N LEU A 99 -19.03 4.56 -4.64
CA LEU A 99 -17.88 4.64 -5.57
C LEU A 99 -18.05 3.72 -6.78
N GLN A 100 -18.60 2.52 -6.61
CA GLN A 100 -18.90 1.62 -7.74
C GLN A 100 -19.95 2.22 -8.68
N GLY A 101 -20.95 2.94 -8.16
CA GLY A 101 -21.90 3.70 -8.97
C GLY A 101 -21.23 4.79 -9.80
N TRP A 102 -20.22 5.47 -9.24
CA TRP A 102 -19.40 6.43 -9.99
C TRP A 102 -18.59 5.76 -11.11
N ILE A 103 -17.95 4.61 -10.83
CA ILE A 103 -17.21 3.84 -11.86
C ILE A 103 -18.11 3.38 -13.01
N ARG A 104 -19.38 3.04 -12.72
CA ARG A 104 -20.38 2.67 -13.74
C ARG A 104 -20.95 3.85 -14.52
N GLY A 105 -20.70 5.08 -14.07
CA GLY A 105 -21.29 6.29 -14.64
C GLY A 105 -22.70 6.61 -14.13
N ASP A 106 -23.20 5.86 -13.14
CA ASP A 106 -24.52 6.05 -12.53
C ASP A 106 -24.54 7.24 -11.55
N ARG A 107 -23.36 7.70 -11.12
CA ARG A 107 -23.18 8.82 -10.18
C ARG A 107 -22.05 9.73 -10.59
N GLN A 108 -22.17 11.00 -10.23
CA GLN A 108 -21.12 11.99 -10.43
C GLN A 108 -20.19 12.04 -9.21
N TRP A 109 -18.90 12.35 -9.43
CA TRP A 109 -17.93 12.49 -8.33
C TRP A 109 -18.34 13.56 -7.29
N VAL A 110 -19.05 14.60 -7.74
CA VAL A 110 -19.58 15.65 -6.87
C VAL A 110 -20.62 15.11 -5.88
N GLU A 111 -21.44 14.13 -6.27
CA GLU A 111 -22.45 13.51 -5.41
C GLU A 111 -21.78 12.62 -4.36
N ILE A 112 -20.74 11.86 -4.74
CA ILE A 112 -19.97 11.03 -3.80
C ILE A 112 -19.41 11.90 -2.67
N LYS A 113 -18.80 13.05 -3.01
CA LYS A 113 -18.26 14.00 -2.02
C LYS A 113 -19.29 14.56 -1.04
N MET A 114 -20.57 14.56 -1.38
CA MET A 114 -21.64 15.02 -0.49
C MET A 114 -22.22 13.90 0.38
N LEU A 115 -22.14 12.65 -0.09
CA LEU A 115 -22.77 11.49 0.56
C LEU A 115 -21.82 10.73 1.49
N VAL A 116 -20.51 10.82 1.24
CA VAL A 116 -19.48 10.14 2.03
C VAL A 116 -18.96 11.09 3.09
N ASP A 117 -19.11 10.72 4.36
CA ASP A 117 -18.60 11.49 5.50
C ASP A 117 -17.19 11.02 5.86
N ALA A 118 -16.24 11.35 4.97
CA ALA A 118 -14.83 11.02 5.15
C ALA A 118 -13.93 12.24 4.88
N PRO A 119 -12.73 12.30 5.48
CA PRO A 119 -11.73 13.28 5.13
C PRO A 119 -11.43 13.25 3.63
N ARG A 120 -11.11 14.42 3.06
CA ARG A 120 -10.84 14.57 1.62
C ARG A 120 -9.75 13.61 1.15
N GLU A 121 -8.72 13.43 1.96
CA GLU A 121 -7.58 12.56 1.71
C GLU A 121 -7.99 11.10 1.60
N GLU A 122 -8.90 10.64 2.47
CA GLU A 122 -9.39 9.27 2.47
C GLU A 122 -10.33 9.01 1.30
N LEU A 123 -11.11 10.00 0.90
CA LEU A 123 -11.97 9.92 -0.27
C LEU A 123 -11.17 9.88 -1.58
N GLU A 124 -10.12 10.71 -1.72
CA GLU A 124 -9.23 10.64 -2.88
C GLU A 124 -8.41 9.34 -2.89
N LEU A 125 -8.00 8.81 -1.72
CA LEU A 125 -7.39 7.48 -1.64
C LEU A 125 -8.38 6.39 -2.09
N ALA A 126 -9.63 6.43 -1.66
CA ALA A 126 -10.64 5.47 -2.09
C ALA A 126 -10.93 5.55 -3.59
N ARG A 127 -10.93 6.76 -4.17
CA ARG A 127 -10.98 6.95 -5.61
C ARG A 127 -9.77 6.32 -6.32
N TYR A 128 -8.59 6.52 -5.77
CA TYR A 128 -7.36 5.92 -6.29
C TYR A 128 -7.44 4.38 -6.26
N THR A 129 -7.91 3.78 -5.17
CA THR A 129 -7.95 2.31 -5.06
C THR A 129 -8.89 1.66 -6.08
N VAL A 130 -10.05 2.26 -6.36
CA VAL A 130 -11.01 1.73 -7.35
C VAL A 130 -10.56 1.96 -8.80
N THR A 131 -9.77 3.01 -9.07
CA THR A 131 -9.26 3.31 -10.41
C THR A 131 -7.95 2.59 -10.72
N HIS A 132 -7.17 2.24 -9.70
CA HIS A 132 -5.84 1.63 -9.83
C HIS A 132 -5.80 0.28 -9.09
N PRO A 133 -6.41 -0.79 -9.64
CA PRO A 133 -6.46 -2.10 -8.98
C PRO A 133 -5.06 -2.72 -8.83
N PRO A 134 -4.76 -3.51 -7.77
CA PRO A 134 -3.42 -4.02 -7.49
C PRO A 134 -2.72 -4.63 -8.70
N VAL A 135 -1.40 -4.44 -8.83
CA VAL A 135 -0.60 -5.05 -9.91
C VAL A 135 -0.55 -6.56 -9.67
N PRO A 136 -1.07 -7.40 -10.58
CA PRO A 136 -1.17 -8.84 -10.37
C PRO A 136 0.16 -9.51 -10.03
N GLU A 137 1.23 -9.13 -10.74
CA GLU A 137 2.57 -9.69 -10.61
C GLU A 137 3.19 -9.36 -9.25
N ILE A 138 3.09 -8.10 -8.81
CA ILE A 138 3.56 -7.68 -7.48
C ILE A 138 2.74 -8.39 -6.40
N LYS A 139 1.41 -8.40 -6.53
CA LYS A 139 0.49 -9.03 -5.58
C LYS A 139 0.80 -10.52 -5.39
N ALA A 140 1.12 -11.23 -6.47
CA ALA A 140 1.47 -12.64 -6.41
C ALA A 140 2.73 -12.88 -5.56
N VAL A 141 3.77 -12.04 -5.71
CA VAL A 141 4.99 -12.13 -4.90
C VAL A 141 4.71 -11.78 -3.44
N VAL A 142 3.98 -10.70 -3.18
CA VAL A 142 3.60 -10.28 -1.82
C VAL A 142 2.79 -11.35 -1.09
N THR A 143 1.82 -11.97 -1.77
CA THR A 143 1.01 -13.06 -1.20
C THR A 143 1.88 -14.26 -0.80
N ARG A 144 2.89 -14.59 -1.61
CA ARG A 144 3.86 -15.64 -1.31
C ARG A 144 4.68 -15.30 -0.05
N LEU A 145 5.15 -14.06 0.07
CA LEU A 145 5.92 -13.59 1.24
C LEU A 145 5.09 -13.66 2.53
N GLN A 146 3.84 -13.17 2.49
CA GLN A 146 2.92 -13.24 3.64
C GLN A 146 2.62 -14.68 4.07
N THR A 147 2.55 -15.62 3.10
CA THR A 147 2.33 -17.03 3.40
C THR A 147 3.56 -17.65 4.09
N ASN A 148 4.77 -17.31 3.62
CA ASN A 148 6.01 -17.82 4.21
C ASN A 148 6.26 -17.30 5.64
N ASP A 149 5.99 -16.02 5.92
CA ASP A 149 6.12 -15.47 7.27
C ASP A 149 5.10 -16.08 8.25
N ASN A 150 3.88 -16.37 7.79
CA ASN A 150 2.87 -17.05 8.61
C ASN A 150 3.26 -18.50 8.94
N VAL A 151 3.93 -19.20 8.03
CA VAL A 151 4.43 -20.57 8.28
C VAL A 151 5.54 -20.57 9.34
N TRP A 152 6.42 -19.56 9.35
CA TRP A 152 7.49 -19.45 10.35
C TRP A 152 6.99 -18.97 11.72
N ASN A 153 6.00 -18.06 11.76
CA ASN A 153 5.37 -17.62 13.02
C ASN A 153 4.47 -18.67 13.67
N SER A 154 4.13 -19.75 12.95
CA SER A 154 3.36 -20.89 13.45
C SER A 154 4.26 -22.00 14.01
N GLY A 155 5.27 -21.63 14.80
CA GLY A 155 6.13 -22.61 15.50
C GLY A 155 5.29 -23.60 16.32
N PRO A 156 5.74 -24.88 16.48
CA PRO A 156 4.93 -25.93 17.08
C PRO A 156 4.47 -25.50 18.47
N LYS A 157 3.15 -25.41 18.67
CA LYS A 157 2.56 -25.23 19.99
C LYS A 157 3.05 -26.39 20.87
N ARG A 158 3.91 -26.10 21.85
CA ARG A 158 4.33 -27.10 22.83
C ARG A 158 3.06 -27.67 23.48
N PRO A 159 2.91 -29.00 23.57
CA PRO A 159 1.82 -29.58 24.32
C PRO A 159 2.00 -29.15 25.78
N VAL A 160 1.02 -28.41 26.30
CA VAL A 160 0.84 -28.18 27.73
C VAL A 160 0.44 -29.53 28.32
N GLY A 161 1.39 -30.15 29.02
CA GLY A 161 1.16 -31.28 29.92
C GLY A 161 0.81 -30.80 31.32
#